data_AF-A0A9D8BR61-F1
#
_entry.id   AF-A0A9D8BR61-F1
#
_cell.length_a   1.000
_cell.length_b   1.000
_cell.length_c   1.000
_cell.angle_alpha   90.00
_cell.angle_beta   90.00
_cell.angle_gamma   90.00
#
_symmetry.space_group_name_H-M   'P 1'
#
loop_
_entity.id
_entity.type
_entity.pdbx_description
1 polymer ?
#
loop_
_entity_poly.entity_id
_entity_poly.type
_entity_poly.pdbx_seq_one_letter_code
_entity_poly.pdbx_strand_id
1 'polypeptide(L)'
;MRNGEYNTRNPKSKIQNEFFLHPKLAELLAETYGVMVYQEDVIKVVHELGGLSLGEADVVRRAMSGKAGAHEAMESLTERFFAGCRERGVPESVVQELWRQIETFARFSFCKGHSAAFAVLSYQVAYLKAHYPGEFMAAVLSNGGGFYGAAAYIQECRRMGLRVLGPDVNASEIEYSGKTEVRGQRSEVRSQKSEIRNQKSEIRSQKSEARSRKRDARSGSNK
;
A
#
# COMPACT_ATOMS: atom_id res chain seq x y z
N MET A 1 40.41 -17.31 30.75
CA MET A 1 39.30 -18.29 30.85
C MET A 1 38.23 -17.72 31.76
N ARG A 2 37.09 -17.29 31.22
CA ARG A 2 35.88 -17.06 32.00
C ARG A 2 34.70 -17.52 31.15
N ASN A 3 34.16 -18.65 31.56
CA ASN A 3 33.02 -19.34 30.97
C ASN A 3 31.76 -18.52 31.27
N GLY A 4 31.04 -18.13 30.22
CA GLY A 4 29.69 -17.58 30.30
C GLY A 4 28.76 -18.49 29.53
N GLU A 5 27.86 -19.15 30.25
CA GLU A 5 26.91 -20.13 29.73
C GLU A 5 26.06 -19.57 28.59
N TYR A 6 26.06 -20.27 27.46
CA TYR A 6 25.36 -19.88 26.25
C TYR A 6 23.87 -20.26 26.34
N ASN A 7 23.01 -19.32 26.71
CA ASN A 7 21.57 -19.50 26.63
C ASN A 7 21.06 -19.20 25.19
N THR A 8 20.76 -20.25 24.43
CA THR A 8 20.41 -20.23 22.99
C THR A 8 18.92 -19.96 22.70
N ARG A 9 18.23 -19.09 23.45
CA ARG A 9 16.76 -18.98 23.40
C ARG A 9 16.13 -17.84 22.61
N ASN A 10 16.88 -16.98 21.90
CA ASN A 10 16.23 -16.02 20.98
C ASN A 10 17.16 -15.54 19.85
N PRO A 11 16.95 -15.95 18.58
CA PRO A 11 17.74 -15.45 17.45
C PRO A 11 17.49 -13.97 17.13
N LYS A 12 16.40 -13.35 17.62
CA LYS A 12 16.05 -11.96 17.33
C LYS A 12 16.88 -10.93 18.08
N SER A 13 17.42 -11.26 19.27
CA SER A 13 18.13 -10.30 20.12
C SER A 13 19.59 -10.09 19.72
N LYS A 14 20.20 -11.03 18.98
CA LYS A 14 21.63 -10.98 18.63
C LYS A 14 21.95 -10.09 17.43
N ILE A 15 21.01 -9.90 16.50
CA ILE A 15 21.20 -9.09 15.29
C ILE A 15 20.97 -7.59 15.58
N GLN A 16 20.38 -7.25 16.73
CA GLN A 16 19.79 -5.93 16.97
C GLN A 16 20.67 -4.94 17.76
N ASN A 17 21.84 -5.30 18.27
CA ASN A 17 22.65 -4.36 19.06
C ASN A 17 23.93 -3.85 18.37
N GLU A 18 24.45 -4.54 17.35
CA GLU A 18 25.67 -4.11 16.64
C GLU A 18 25.40 -3.12 15.49
N PHE A 19 24.15 -2.98 15.03
CA PHE A 19 23.80 -2.14 13.88
C PHE A 19 23.14 -0.80 14.24
N PHE A 20 22.83 -0.56 15.51
CA PHE A 20 22.06 0.61 15.92
C PHE A 20 22.98 1.67 16.53
N LEU A 21 22.73 2.93 16.15
CA LEU A 21 23.49 4.08 16.67
C LEU A 21 23.37 4.24 18.19
N HIS A 22 22.27 3.77 18.77
CA HIS A 22 22.01 3.85 20.19
C HIS A 22 21.11 2.70 20.65
N PRO A 23 21.34 2.07 21.83
CA PRO A 23 20.55 0.94 22.31
C PRO A 23 19.04 1.21 22.37
N LYS A 24 18.63 2.41 22.80
CA LYS A 24 17.20 2.81 22.79
C LYS A 24 16.57 2.80 21.40
N LEU A 25 17.32 3.04 20.32
CA LEU A 25 16.75 3.00 18.96
C LEU A 25 16.35 1.58 18.57
N ALA A 26 17.07 0.57 19.05
CA ALA A 26 16.72 -0.83 18.81
C ALA A 26 15.36 -1.18 19.43
N GLU A 27 15.04 -0.61 20.59
CA GLU A 27 13.74 -0.76 21.24
C GLU A 27 12.65 0.05 20.51
N LEU A 28 12.89 1.34 20.26
CA LEU A 28 11.89 2.24 19.68
C LEU A 28 11.51 1.88 18.24
N LEU A 29 12.47 1.37 17.47
CA LEU A 29 12.33 1.03 16.05
C LEU A 29 12.35 -0.49 15.82
N ALA A 30 12.06 -1.28 16.87
CA ALA A 30 12.04 -2.74 16.78
C ALA A 30 11.07 -3.26 15.71
N GLU A 31 9.89 -2.62 15.61
CA GLU A 31 8.85 -2.99 14.65
C GLU A 31 9.25 -2.74 13.19
N THR A 32 10.15 -1.78 12.97
CA THR A 32 10.60 -1.33 11.64
C THR A 32 12.06 -1.69 11.37
N TYR A 33 12.62 -2.62 12.15
CA TYR A 33 13.99 -3.12 12.01
C TYR A 33 15.05 -2.00 12.02
N GLY A 34 14.81 -0.92 12.77
CA GLY A 34 15.74 0.21 12.89
C GLY A 34 15.60 1.31 11.86
N VAL A 35 14.61 1.23 10.97
CA VAL A 35 14.32 2.28 9.99
C VAL A 35 13.17 3.15 10.50
N MET A 36 13.34 4.48 10.49
CA MET A 36 12.23 5.40 10.73
C MET A 36 11.32 5.42 9.49
N VAL A 37 10.20 4.73 9.56
CA VAL A 37 9.23 4.63 8.45
C VAL A 37 8.06 5.59 8.69
N TYR A 38 7.66 5.75 9.95
CA TYR A 38 6.48 6.51 10.33
C TYR A 38 6.80 7.88 10.91
N GLN A 39 5.86 8.81 10.75
CA GLN A 39 5.88 10.13 11.38
C GLN A 39 5.95 10.01 12.90
N GLU A 40 5.24 9.02 13.43
CA GLU A 40 5.20 8.67 14.85
C GLU A 40 6.56 8.14 15.34
N ASP A 41 7.39 7.53 14.48
CA ASP A 41 8.73 7.07 14.85
C ASP A 41 9.66 8.26 15.10
N VAL A 42 9.59 9.30 14.25
CA VAL A 42 10.31 10.57 14.44
C VAL A 42 9.93 11.21 15.78
N ILE A 43 8.62 11.28 16.07
CA ILE A 43 8.12 11.87 17.31
C ILE A 43 8.64 11.10 18.53
N LYS A 44 8.59 9.75 18.50
CA LYS A 44 9.10 8.89 19.57
C LYS A 44 10.60 9.09 19.82
N VAL A 45 11.40 9.10 18.76
CA VAL A 45 12.86 9.26 18.84
C VAL A 45 13.21 10.62 19.45
N VAL A 46 12.59 11.70 18.97
CA VAL A 46 12.82 13.06 19.47
C VAL A 46 12.40 13.20 20.95
N HIS A 47 11.29 12.57 21.34
CA HIS A 47 10.83 12.54 22.73
C HIS A 47 11.80 11.78 23.65
N GLU A 48 12.15 10.54 23.29
CA GLU A 48 12.86 9.61 24.16
C GLU A 48 14.36 9.88 24.29
N LEU A 49 14.98 10.35 23.20
CA LEU A 49 16.40 10.71 23.17
C LEU A 49 16.64 12.19 23.40
N GLY A 50 15.79 13.06 22.85
CA GLY A 50 15.91 14.51 23.01
C GLY A 50 15.25 15.06 24.25
N GLY A 51 14.35 14.32 24.89
CA GLY A 51 13.62 14.81 26.07
C GLY A 51 12.58 15.88 25.80
N LEU A 52 12.22 16.11 24.54
CA LEU A 52 11.15 17.04 24.16
C LEU A 52 9.80 16.43 24.51
N SER A 53 8.79 17.24 24.82
CA SER A 53 7.42 16.75 24.94
C SER A 53 6.91 16.23 23.58
N LEU A 54 5.87 15.38 23.60
CA LEU A 54 5.27 14.88 22.35
C LEU A 54 4.76 16.00 21.43
N GLY A 55 4.26 17.10 22.00
CA GLY A 55 3.83 18.27 21.24
C GLY A 55 5.01 18.96 20.54
N GLU A 56 6.12 19.16 21.25
CA GLU A 56 7.34 19.75 20.68
C GLU A 56 7.96 18.84 19.61
N ALA A 57 7.96 17.53 19.85
CA ALA A 57 8.43 16.54 18.88
C ALA A 57 7.58 16.53 17.59
N ASP A 58 6.26 16.74 17.69
CA ASP A 58 5.41 16.93 16.50
C ASP A 58 5.73 18.24 15.76
N VAL A 59 6.05 19.32 16.49
CA VAL A 59 6.50 20.58 15.86
C VAL A 59 7.79 20.34 15.08
N VAL A 60 8.78 19.63 15.64
CA VAL A 60 10.03 19.25 14.94
C VAL A 60 9.70 18.49 13.66
N ARG A 61 8.88 17.44 13.75
CA ARG A 61 8.46 16.63 12.60
C ARG A 61 7.83 17.50 11.51
N ARG A 62 6.88 18.38 11.87
CA ARG A 62 6.19 19.26 10.91
C ARG A 62 7.14 20.25 10.23
N ALA A 63 8.08 20.81 10.99
CA ALA A 63 9.07 21.73 10.51
C ALA A 63 10.01 21.07 9.48
N MET A 64 10.41 19.81 9.73
CA MET A 64 11.28 19.05 8.83
C MET A 64 10.59 18.57 7.55
N SER A 65 9.27 18.35 7.58
CA SER A 65 8.49 18.03 6.37
C SER A 65 8.29 19.23 5.42
N GLY A 66 8.85 20.41 5.72
CA GLY A 66 8.83 21.58 4.82
C GLY A 66 7.48 22.29 4.72
N LYS A 67 6.54 22.04 5.66
CA LYS A 67 5.28 22.80 5.71
C LYS A 67 5.54 24.21 6.26
N ALA A 68 5.01 25.23 5.57
CA ALA A 68 5.21 26.64 5.91
C ALA A 68 4.76 26.97 7.35
N GLY A 69 5.55 27.78 8.05
CA GLY A 69 5.20 28.35 9.37
C GLY A 69 5.89 27.76 10.59
N ALA A 70 6.93 26.92 10.43
CA ALA A 70 7.62 26.27 11.56
C ALA A 70 9.15 26.43 11.58
N HIS A 71 9.70 27.35 10.77
CA HIS A 71 11.16 27.56 10.72
C HIS A 71 11.70 28.33 11.94
N GLU A 72 10.97 29.32 12.44
CA GLU A 72 11.41 30.13 13.60
C GLU A 72 11.58 29.31 14.89
N ALA A 73 10.73 28.29 15.08
CA ALA A 73 10.82 27.39 16.24
C ALA A 73 11.87 26.28 16.08
N MET A 74 12.41 26.08 14.87
CA MET A 74 13.28 24.93 14.57
C MET A 74 14.63 25.03 15.28
N GLU A 75 15.28 26.21 15.26
CA GLU A 75 16.59 26.40 15.88
C GLU A 75 16.53 26.11 17.38
N SER A 76 15.56 26.71 18.08
CA SER A 76 15.36 26.50 19.52
C SER A 76 15.07 25.04 19.88
N LEU A 77 14.23 24.36 19.09
CA LEU A 77 13.91 22.94 19.31
C LEU A 77 15.10 22.03 19.01
N THR A 78 15.93 22.40 18.02
CA THR A 78 17.17 21.69 17.70
C THR A 78 18.14 21.79 18.86
N GLU A 79 18.42 23.00 19.37
CA GLU A 79 19.31 23.20 20.51
C GLU A 79 18.85 22.40 21.75
N ARG A 80 17.55 22.41 22.02
CA ARG A 80 16.96 21.62 23.10
C ARG A 80 17.10 20.12 22.91
N PHE A 81 16.92 19.63 21.68
CA PHE A 81 17.13 18.22 21.36
C PHE A 81 18.58 17.80 21.64
N PHE A 82 19.55 18.58 21.15
CA PHE A 82 20.97 18.32 21.38
C PHE A 82 21.34 18.40 22.86
N ALA A 83 20.83 19.40 23.59
CA ALA A 83 21.02 19.52 25.04
C ALA A 83 20.45 18.30 25.78
N GLY A 84 19.22 17.89 25.46
CA GLY A 84 18.58 16.74 26.09
C GLY A 84 19.27 15.41 25.78
N CYS A 85 19.85 15.26 24.59
CA CYS A 85 20.70 14.11 24.25
C CYS A 85 22.00 14.10 25.07
N ARG A 86 22.67 15.26 25.23
CA ARG A 86 23.89 15.38 26.05
C ARG A 86 23.63 15.05 27.52
N GLU A 87 22.54 15.56 28.09
CA GLU A 87 22.13 15.25 29.47
C GLU A 87 21.88 13.75 29.69
N ARG A 88 21.46 13.04 28.65
CA ARG A 88 21.23 11.59 28.66
C ARG A 88 22.47 10.77 28.32
N GLY A 89 23.63 11.41 28.15
CA GLY A 89 24.91 10.75 27.89
C GLY A 89 25.04 10.17 26.49
N VAL A 90 24.26 10.65 25.51
CA VAL A 90 24.38 10.22 24.11
C VAL A 90 25.63 10.87 23.50
N PRO A 91 26.56 10.11 22.89
CA PRO A 91 27.75 10.67 22.26
C PRO A 91 27.39 11.67 21.16
N GLU A 92 28.10 12.80 21.08
CA GLU A 92 27.80 13.88 20.12
C GLU A 92 27.78 13.39 18.66
N SER A 93 28.69 12.47 18.29
CA SER A 93 28.71 11.86 16.95
C SER A 93 27.42 11.09 16.63
N VAL A 94 26.84 10.43 17.63
CA VAL A 94 25.58 9.70 17.51
C VAL A 94 24.41 10.68 17.38
N VAL A 95 24.41 11.78 18.15
CA VAL A 95 23.37 12.81 18.10
C VAL A 95 23.31 13.47 16.71
N GLN A 96 24.47 13.82 16.16
CA GLN A 96 24.57 14.44 14.84
C GLN A 96 24.06 13.51 13.73
N GLU A 97 24.48 12.25 13.75
CA GLU A 97 24.01 11.28 12.76
C GLU A 97 22.51 11.00 12.92
N LEU A 98 22.01 10.91 14.15
CA LEU A 98 20.59 10.75 14.42
C LEU A 98 19.79 11.93 13.88
N TRP A 99 20.25 13.16 14.12
CA TRP A 99 19.60 14.36 13.61
C TRP A 99 19.55 14.39 12.08
N ARG A 100 20.66 14.04 11.41
CA ARG A 100 20.74 13.92 9.95
C ARG A 100 19.73 12.90 9.41
N GLN A 101 19.59 11.77 10.09
CA GLN A 101 18.59 10.76 9.73
C GLN A 101 17.17 11.29 9.92
N ILE A 102 16.86 11.91 11.06
CA ILE A 102 15.54 12.49 11.32
C ILE A 102 15.17 13.51 10.23
N GLU A 103 16.09 14.40 9.84
CA GLU A 103 15.85 15.39 8.79
C GLU A 103 15.53 14.73 7.44
N THR A 104 16.25 13.67 7.09
CA THR A 104 16.03 12.92 5.86
C THR A 104 14.66 12.21 5.89
N PHE A 105 14.37 11.49 6.98
CA PHE A 105 13.17 10.66 7.08
C PHE A 105 11.89 11.46 7.31
N ALA A 106 11.95 12.60 8.00
CA ALA A 106 10.77 13.44 8.20
C ALA A 106 10.15 13.94 6.88
N ARG A 107 10.91 13.98 5.79
CA ARG A 107 10.43 14.31 4.44
C ARG A 107 9.72 13.16 3.73
N PHE A 108 10.06 11.91 4.08
CA PHE A 108 9.53 10.69 3.43
C PHE A 108 8.67 9.82 4.35
N SER A 109 8.50 10.21 5.60
CA SER A 109 7.76 9.45 6.61
C SER A 109 6.25 9.46 6.38
N PHE A 110 5.62 8.31 6.65
CA PHE A 110 4.18 8.10 6.50
C PHE A 110 3.44 8.20 7.83
N CYS A 111 2.17 8.60 7.82
CA CYS A 111 1.35 8.55 9.04
C CYS A 111 0.94 7.09 9.32
N LYS A 112 1.40 6.53 10.45
CA LYS A 112 1.13 5.14 10.83
C LYS A 112 -0.35 4.84 10.96
N GLY A 113 -1.13 5.76 11.54
CA GLY A 113 -2.58 5.60 11.68
C GLY A 113 -3.29 5.46 10.33
N HIS A 114 -2.93 6.30 9.36
CA HIS A 114 -3.46 6.22 8.01
C HIS A 114 -3.04 4.92 7.31
N SER A 115 -1.75 4.57 7.38
CA SER A 115 -1.23 3.34 6.79
C SER A 115 -1.89 2.08 7.38
N ALA A 116 -2.11 2.03 8.70
CA ALA A 116 -2.72 0.88 9.38
C ALA A 116 -4.16 0.64 8.92
N ALA A 117 -4.97 1.70 8.76
CA ALA A 117 -6.35 1.58 8.30
C ALA A 117 -6.43 0.95 6.89
N PHE A 118 -5.57 1.38 5.96
CA PHE A 118 -5.50 0.80 4.63
C PHE A 118 -4.89 -0.61 4.62
N ALA A 119 -3.96 -0.91 5.52
CA ALA A 119 -3.37 -2.25 5.63
C ALA A 119 -4.42 -3.30 6.03
N VAL A 120 -5.31 -2.97 6.97
CA VAL A 120 -6.41 -3.86 7.39
C VAL A 120 -7.34 -4.17 6.22
N LEU A 121 -7.78 -3.16 5.47
CA LEU A 121 -8.61 -3.35 4.27
C LEU A 121 -7.88 -4.18 3.21
N SER A 122 -6.61 -3.88 2.96
CA SER A 122 -5.80 -4.61 1.99
C SER A 122 -5.68 -6.10 2.36
N TYR A 123 -5.50 -6.40 3.64
CA TYR A 123 -5.46 -7.77 4.14
C TYR A 123 -6.80 -8.49 3.96
N GLN A 124 -7.92 -7.83 4.26
CA GLN A 124 -9.26 -8.41 4.07
C GLN A 124 -9.53 -8.75 2.60
N VAL A 125 -9.18 -7.84 1.68
CA VAL A 125 -9.28 -8.06 0.23
C VAL A 125 -8.39 -9.22 -0.22
N ALA A 126 -7.15 -9.27 0.25
CA ALA A 126 -6.23 -10.37 -0.07
C ALA A 126 -6.75 -11.72 0.47
N TYR A 127 -7.31 -11.73 1.69
CA TYR A 127 -7.92 -12.90 2.29
C TYR A 127 -9.10 -13.42 1.45
N LEU A 128 -10.03 -12.54 1.05
CA LEU A 128 -11.15 -12.91 0.18
C LEU A 128 -10.67 -13.44 -1.17
N LYS A 129 -9.66 -12.79 -1.78
CA LYS A 129 -9.07 -13.27 -3.05
C LYS A 129 -8.42 -14.66 -2.89
N ALA A 130 -7.78 -14.93 -1.76
CA ALA A 130 -7.09 -16.20 -1.50
C ALA A 130 -8.05 -17.36 -1.19
N HIS A 131 -9.10 -17.10 -0.41
CA HIS A 131 -10.00 -18.14 0.12
C HIS A 131 -11.33 -18.27 -0.65
N TYR A 132 -11.79 -17.21 -1.31
CA TYR A 132 -13.04 -17.15 -2.08
C TYR A 132 -12.80 -16.48 -3.45
N PRO A 133 -11.86 -17.00 -4.27
CA PRO A 133 -11.41 -16.32 -5.48
C PRO A 133 -12.52 -16.11 -6.53
N GLY A 134 -13.47 -17.06 -6.65
CA GLY A 134 -14.57 -16.95 -7.61
C GLY A 134 -15.55 -15.85 -7.24
N GLU A 135 -16.00 -15.87 -6.00
CA GLU A 135 -16.93 -14.89 -5.41
C GLU A 135 -16.29 -13.49 -5.37
N PHE A 136 -15.02 -13.41 -4.96
CA PHE A 136 -14.27 -12.16 -4.93
C PHE A 136 -14.15 -11.52 -6.32
N MET A 137 -13.71 -12.29 -7.32
CA MET A 137 -13.54 -11.75 -8.68
C MET A 137 -14.87 -11.39 -9.33
N ALA A 138 -15.94 -12.13 -9.05
CA ALA A 138 -17.29 -11.76 -9.47
C ALA A 138 -17.71 -10.41 -8.87
N ALA A 139 -17.51 -10.21 -7.56
CA ALA A 139 -17.82 -8.94 -6.90
C ALA A 139 -17.03 -7.76 -7.48
N VAL A 140 -15.73 -7.94 -7.74
CA VAL A 140 -14.88 -6.91 -8.39
C VAL A 140 -15.43 -6.54 -9.76
N LEU A 141 -15.79 -7.52 -10.58
CA LEU A 141 -16.33 -7.30 -11.93
C LEU A 141 -17.73 -6.64 -11.87
N SER A 142 -18.59 -7.04 -10.94
CA SER A 142 -19.90 -6.41 -10.73
C SER A 142 -19.79 -4.95 -10.30
N ASN A 143 -18.75 -4.59 -9.53
CA ASN A 143 -18.46 -3.21 -9.16
C ASN A 143 -17.87 -2.37 -10.31
N GLY A 144 -17.84 -2.89 -11.55
CA GLY A 144 -17.23 -2.23 -12.70
C GLY A 144 -15.70 -2.30 -12.74
N GLY A 145 -15.10 -3.14 -11.88
CA GLY A 145 -13.66 -3.28 -11.72
C GLY A 145 -13.10 -2.38 -10.61
N GLY A 146 -11.96 -1.79 -10.91
CA GLY A 146 -11.19 -0.96 -9.99
C GLY A 146 -10.22 -0.09 -10.78
N PHE A 147 -8.93 -0.21 -10.51
CA PHE A 147 -7.91 0.55 -11.25
C PHE A 147 -7.81 0.17 -12.73
N TYR A 148 -8.09 -1.10 -13.08
CA TYR A 148 -8.04 -1.61 -14.45
C TYR A 148 -9.43 -1.82 -15.04
N GLY A 149 -9.53 -1.97 -16.37
CA GLY A 149 -10.79 -2.35 -17.02
C GLY A 149 -11.16 -3.82 -16.80
N ALA A 150 -12.44 -4.17 -17.00
CA ALA A 150 -12.99 -5.51 -16.77
C ALA A 150 -12.20 -6.64 -17.48
N ALA A 151 -11.68 -6.39 -18.68
CA ALA A 151 -10.87 -7.35 -19.43
C ALA A 151 -9.61 -7.83 -18.67
N ALA A 152 -8.96 -6.94 -17.91
CA ALA A 152 -7.79 -7.28 -17.11
C ALA A 152 -8.16 -8.23 -15.96
N TYR A 153 -9.29 -7.96 -15.30
CA TYR A 153 -9.81 -8.81 -14.24
C TYR A 153 -10.27 -10.18 -14.77
N ILE A 154 -10.92 -10.24 -15.95
CA ILE A 154 -11.26 -11.51 -16.61
C ILE A 154 -10.00 -12.32 -16.93
N GLN A 155 -8.93 -11.68 -17.40
CA GLN A 155 -7.65 -12.36 -17.64
C GLN A 155 -7.04 -12.87 -16.33
N GLU A 156 -7.10 -12.08 -15.26
CA GLU A 156 -6.63 -12.49 -13.93
C GLU A 156 -7.41 -13.69 -13.39
N CYS A 157 -8.75 -13.74 -13.58
CA CYS A 157 -9.54 -14.93 -13.26
C CYS A 157 -8.96 -16.18 -13.91
N ARG A 158 -8.63 -16.11 -15.21
CA ARG A 158 -8.03 -17.24 -15.95
C ARG A 158 -6.64 -17.60 -15.42
N ARG A 159 -5.81 -16.62 -15.06
CA ARG A 159 -4.48 -16.86 -14.45
C ARG A 159 -4.57 -17.54 -13.10
N MET A 160 -5.60 -17.21 -12.31
CA MET A 160 -5.92 -17.86 -11.05
C MET A 160 -6.54 -19.26 -11.21
N GLY A 161 -6.72 -19.75 -12.45
CA GLY A 161 -7.32 -21.05 -12.72
C GLY A 161 -8.85 -21.08 -12.68
N LEU A 162 -9.50 -19.91 -12.57
CA LEU A 162 -10.95 -19.79 -12.61
C LEU A 162 -11.44 -19.98 -14.05
N ARG A 163 -12.49 -20.78 -14.22
CA ARG A 163 -13.18 -20.89 -15.50
C ARG A 163 -14.14 -19.73 -15.66
N VAL A 164 -13.88 -18.88 -16.66
CA VAL A 164 -14.78 -17.77 -16.99
C VAL A 164 -15.76 -18.20 -18.07
N LEU A 165 -17.05 -18.22 -17.73
CA LEU A 165 -18.13 -18.57 -18.63
C LEU A 165 -18.71 -17.32 -19.29
N GLY A 166 -19.10 -17.48 -20.56
CA GLY A 166 -19.91 -16.48 -21.24
C GLY A 166 -21.30 -16.34 -20.61
N PRO A 167 -22.01 -15.24 -20.90
CA PRO A 167 -23.36 -15.03 -20.41
C PRO A 167 -24.36 -16.03 -21.02
N ASP A 168 -25.32 -16.47 -20.21
CA ASP A 168 -26.35 -17.47 -20.56
C ASP A 168 -27.75 -16.93 -20.21
N VAL A 169 -28.73 -17.14 -21.11
CA VAL A 169 -30.10 -16.63 -20.93
C VAL A 169 -30.83 -17.26 -19.75
N ASN A 170 -30.58 -18.53 -19.46
CA ASN A 170 -31.26 -19.31 -18.44
C ASN A 170 -30.53 -19.26 -17.09
N ALA A 171 -29.24 -18.91 -17.09
CA ALA A 171 -28.42 -19.13 -15.91
C ALA A 171 -27.45 -17.99 -15.56
N SER A 172 -27.41 -16.88 -16.31
CA SER A 172 -26.75 -15.64 -15.86
C SER A 172 -27.70 -14.71 -15.12
N GLU A 173 -27.14 -14.04 -14.12
CA GLU A 173 -27.78 -12.95 -13.37
C GLU A 173 -27.50 -11.58 -14.02
N ILE A 174 -28.07 -10.53 -13.42
CA ILE A 174 -27.75 -9.13 -13.78
C ILE A 174 -26.28 -8.83 -13.49
N GLU A 175 -25.80 -9.27 -12.33
CA GLU A 175 -24.43 -9.09 -11.86
C GLU A 175 -23.55 -10.31 -12.18
N TYR A 176 -22.21 -10.13 -12.14
CA TYR A 176 -21.29 -11.26 -12.24
C TYR A 176 -21.51 -12.16 -11.02
N SER A 177 -21.51 -13.47 -11.24
CA SER A 177 -21.64 -14.46 -10.16
C SER A 177 -20.47 -15.42 -10.17
N GLY A 178 -19.99 -15.78 -8.97
CA GLY A 178 -18.91 -16.73 -8.75
C GLY A 178 -19.36 -17.84 -7.81
N LYS A 179 -18.94 -19.08 -8.08
CA LYS A 179 -19.21 -20.23 -7.20
C LYS A 179 -17.96 -21.10 -7.05
N THR A 180 -17.73 -21.58 -5.84
CA THR A 180 -16.72 -22.59 -5.52
C THR A 180 -17.37 -23.97 -5.40
N GLU A 181 -17.26 -24.85 -6.40
CA GLU A 181 -17.77 -26.22 -6.30
C GLU A 181 -16.72 -27.18 -5.72
N VAL A 182 -16.91 -27.57 -4.45
CA VAL A 182 -16.05 -28.54 -3.75
C VAL A 182 -16.50 -29.97 -4.04
N ARG A 183 -16.18 -30.48 -5.24
CA ARG A 183 -16.13 -31.94 -5.47
C ARG A 183 -14.98 -32.41 -6.36
N GLY A 184 -14.17 -31.49 -6.87
CA GLY A 184 -12.95 -31.79 -7.63
C GLY A 184 -12.27 -30.53 -8.17
N GLN A 185 -11.54 -29.80 -7.33
CA GLN A 185 -10.51 -28.81 -7.71
C GLN A 185 -10.84 -27.76 -8.81
N ARG A 186 -12.03 -27.15 -8.90
CA ARG A 186 -12.23 -26.00 -9.84
C ARG A 186 -13.34 -25.02 -9.43
N SER A 187 -13.07 -23.72 -9.61
CA SER A 187 -14.00 -22.60 -9.36
C SER A 187 -14.37 -21.88 -10.67
N GLU A 188 -15.58 -21.31 -10.75
CA GLU A 188 -16.12 -20.69 -11.97
C GLU A 188 -16.68 -19.27 -11.73
N VAL A 189 -16.58 -18.39 -12.73
CA VAL A 189 -17.14 -17.01 -12.75
C VAL A 189 -17.95 -16.81 -14.03
N ARG A 190 -19.16 -16.24 -13.95
CA ARG A 190 -20.08 -16.06 -15.09
C ARG A 190 -20.32 -14.58 -15.41
N SER A 191 -20.27 -14.24 -16.70
CA SER A 191 -20.46 -12.88 -17.22
C SER A 191 -21.94 -12.44 -17.27
N GLN A 192 -22.15 -11.12 -17.23
CA GLN A 192 -23.45 -10.44 -17.22
C GLN A 192 -24.12 -10.40 -18.61
N LYS A 193 -25.45 -10.36 -18.63
CA LYS A 193 -26.25 -10.30 -19.89
C LYS A 193 -26.12 -8.97 -20.67
N SER A 194 -25.75 -7.88 -20.02
CA SER A 194 -25.74 -6.51 -20.58
C SER A 194 -24.57 -6.23 -21.54
N GLU A 195 -23.39 -6.84 -21.32
CA GLU A 195 -22.19 -6.61 -22.13
C GLU A 195 -22.36 -7.06 -23.59
N ILE A 196 -23.12 -8.14 -23.86
CA ILE A 196 -23.43 -8.55 -25.24
C ILE A 196 -24.21 -7.47 -25.97
N ARG A 197 -25.10 -6.76 -25.27
CA ARG A 197 -25.93 -5.72 -25.89
C ARG A 197 -25.09 -4.51 -26.27
N ASN A 198 -24.13 -4.12 -25.42
CA ASN A 198 -23.19 -3.04 -25.71
C ASN A 198 -22.16 -3.41 -26.77
N GLN A 199 -21.57 -4.62 -26.72
CA GLN A 199 -20.64 -5.05 -27.77
C GLN A 199 -21.34 -5.22 -29.12
N LYS A 200 -22.58 -5.75 -29.16
CA LYS A 200 -23.37 -5.81 -30.40
C LYS A 200 -23.80 -4.44 -30.90
N SER A 201 -24.09 -3.47 -30.02
CA SER A 201 -24.43 -2.11 -30.44
C SER A 201 -23.22 -1.35 -30.98
N GLU A 202 -22.04 -1.49 -30.36
CA GLU A 202 -20.77 -0.93 -30.83
C GLU A 202 -20.36 -1.53 -32.18
N ILE A 203 -20.39 -2.86 -32.33
CA ILE A 203 -20.09 -3.53 -33.61
C ILE A 203 -21.09 -3.11 -34.69
N ARG A 204 -22.37 -2.90 -34.35
CA ARG A 204 -23.41 -2.44 -35.29
C ARG A 204 -23.15 -0.99 -35.70
N SER A 205 -22.75 -0.13 -34.78
CA SER A 205 -22.37 1.27 -35.04
C SER A 205 -21.17 1.37 -35.98
N GLN A 206 -20.10 0.62 -35.69
CA GLN A 206 -18.89 0.58 -36.52
C GLN A 206 -19.18 0.03 -37.93
N LYS A 207 -20.05 -0.98 -38.06
CA LYS A 207 -20.48 -1.50 -39.37
C LYS A 207 -21.35 -0.50 -40.14
N SER A 208 -22.17 0.31 -39.48
CA SER A 208 -22.94 1.39 -40.15
C SER A 208 -22.04 2.52 -40.62
N GLU A 209 -21.06 2.94 -39.81
CA GLU A 209 -20.09 3.98 -40.19
C GLU A 209 -19.23 3.53 -41.38
N ALA A 210 -18.73 2.28 -41.36
CA ALA A 210 -17.98 1.70 -42.46
C ALA A 210 -18.82 1.58 -43.76
N ARG A 211 -20.14 1.36 -43.65
CA ARG A 211 -21.06 1.36 -44.80
C ARG A 211 -21.32 2.77 -45.34
N SER A 212 -21.41 3.78 -44.48
CA SER A 212 -21.55 5.19 -44.91
C SER A 212 -20.32 5.63 -45.70
N ARG A 213 -19.12 5.43 -45.13
CA ARG A 213 -17.85 5.81 -45.78
C ARG A 213 -17.64 5.14 -47.14
N LYS A 214 -18.08 3.89 -47.30
CA LYS A 214 -18.05 3.17 -48.60
C LYS A 214 -19.05 3.72 -49.62
N ARG A 215 -20.17 4.29 -49.19
CA ARG A 215 -21.14 4.96 -50.09
C ARG A 215 -20.61 6.32 -50.54
N ASP A 216 -20.04 7.09 -49.62
CA ASP A 216 -19.48 8.41 -49.90
C ASP A 216 -18.26 8.33 -50.84
N ALA A 217 -17.44 7.28 -50.71
CA ALA A 217 -16.33 7.02 -51.63
C ALA A 217 -16.79 6.61 -53.05
N ARG A 218 -17.99 6.05 -53.20
CA ARG A 218 -18.56 5.69 -54.52
C ARG A 218 -19.25 6.86 -55.22
N SER A 219 -19.78 7.83 -54.47
CA SER A 219 -20.40 9.04 -55.02
C SER A 219 -19.37 10.11 -55.43
N GLY A 220 -18.17 10.09 -54.85
CA GLY A 220 -17.07 11.02 -55.20
C GLY A 220 -16.28 10.69 -56.47
N SER A 221 -16.50 9.53 -57.10
CA SER A 221 -15.72 9.07 -58.26
C SER A 221 -16.40 9.36 -59.62
N ASN A 222 -17.47 10.15 -59.63
CA ASN A 222 -18.24 10.47 -60.85
C ASN A 222 -18.42 11.99 -61.02
N LYS A 223 -17.32 12.73 -60.94
CA LYS A 223 -17.17 14.11 -61.42
C LYS A 223 -15.85 14.26 -62.14
#